data_AF-A0A6G8Q8N5-F1
#
_entry.id   AF-A0A6G8Q8N5-F1
#
_cell.length_a   1.000
_cell.length_b   1.000
_cell.length_c   1.000
_cell.angle_alpha   90.00
_cell.angle_beta   90.00
_cell.angle_gamma   90.00
#
_symmetry.space_group_name_H-M   'P 1'
#
loop_
_entity.id
_entity.type
_entity.pdbx_description
1 polymer ?
#
loop_
_entity_poly.entity_id
_entity_poly.type
_entity_poly.pdbx_seq_one_letter_code
_entity_poly.pdbx_strand_id
1 'polypeptide(L)'
;MVTREDEHYLESARETLDFLRHRLSDKERQRGLSDGRYRIEVDSVKLEDRDDGKAIVVMFRAEERPGCLFGFEMDAVEPLEEDNPDDDRRVFSDPREWGAVVLTNLDETLSAINLGLPEDCARQAVNWV
;
A
#
# COMPACT_ATOMS: atom_id res chain seq x y z
N MET A 1 -15.70 1.60 23.92
CA MET A 1 -15.49 0.18 24.27
C MET A 1 -15.04 -0.47 22.98
N VAL A 2 -13.77 -0.85 22.88
CA VAL A 2 -13.21 -1.50 21.67
C VAL A 2 -13.71 -2.94 21.68
N THR A 3 -14.28 -3.42 20.59
CA THR A 3 -14.77 -4.80 20.51
C THR A 3 -13.58 -5.74 20.25
N ARG A 4 -13.73 -7.02 20.60
CA ARG A 4 -12.66 -8.03 20.39
C ARG A 4 -12.33 -8.22 18.90
N GLU A 5 -13.27 -7.90 18.03
CA GLU A 5 -13.10 -7.91 16.58
C GLU A 5 -12.25 -6.71 16.12
N ASP A 6 -12.43 -5.54 16.73
CA ASP A 6 -11.59 -4.37 16.49
C ASP A 6 -10.14 -4.61 16.94
N GLU A 7 -9.92 -5.35 18.03
CA GLU A 7 -8.56 -5.67 18.51
C GLU A 7 -7.81 -6.60 17.54
N HIS A 8 -8.47 -7.66 17.06
CA HIS A 8 -7.88 -8.59 16.10
C HIS A 8 -7.59 -7.89 14.77
N TYR A 9 -8.51 -7.03 14.33
CA TYR A 9 -8.33 -6.22 13.14
C TYR A 9 -7.11 -5.29 13.23
N LEU A 10 -6.93 -4.59 14.35
CA LEU A 10 -5.80 -3.69 14.56
C LEU A 10 -4.46 -4.44 14.63
N GLU A 11 -4.46 -5.65 15.18
CA GLU A 11 -3.29 -6.53 15.21
C GLU A 11 -2.92 -6.99 13.79
N SER A 12 -3.89 -7.47 13.00
CA SER A 12 -3.67 -7.86 11.60
C SER A 12 -3.17 -6.70 10.75
N ALA A 13 -3.79 -5.52 10.86
CA ALA A 13 -3.34 -4.34 10.13
C ALA A 13 -1.91 -3.94 10.51
N ARG A 14 -1.54 -4.04 11.80
CA ARG A 14 -0.18 -3.78 12.26
C ARG A 14 0.82 -4.77 11.68
N GLU A 15 0.51 -6.06 11.66
CA GLU A 15 1.37 -7.08 11.05
C GLU A 15 1.55 -6.86 9.55
N THR A 16 0.49 -6.46 8.83
CA THR A 16 0.58 -6.08 7.41
C THR A 16 1.49 -4.87 7.23
N LEU A 17 1.33 -3.82 8.06
CA LEU A 17 2.20 -2.64 7.99
C LEU A 17 3.65 -2.98 8.30
N ASP A 18 3.92 -3.83 9.29
CA ASP A 18 5.28 -4.21 9.66
C ASP A 18 5.90 -5.11 8.58
N PHE A 19 5.13 -6.01 7.96
CA PHE A 19 5.54 -6.74 6.78
C PHE A 19 5.88 -5.80 5.62
N LEU A 20 4.99 -4.86 5.29
CA LEU A 20 5.19 -3.89 4.22
C LEU A 20 6.41 -3.02 4.49
N ARG A 21 6.57 -2.49 5.70
CA ARG A 21 7.75 -1.72 6.11
C ARG A 21 9.00 -2.55 5.94
N HIS A 22 9.04 -3.79 6.43
CA HIS A 22 10.21 -4.65 6.30
C HIS A 22 10.55 -4.95 4.83
N ARG A 23 9.55 -5.31 4.03
CA ARG A 23 9.74 -5.62 2.59
C ARG A 23 10.12 -4.39 1.77
N LEU A 24 9.63 -3.23 2.16
CA LEU A 24 9.95 -1.94 1.53
C LEU A 24 11.22 -1.31 2.11
N SER A 25 11.67 -1.69 3.32
CA SER A 25 12.91 -1.21 3.96
C SER A 25 14.13 -2.05 3.59
N ASP A 26 13.97 -3.35 3.32
CA ASP A 26 15.06 -4.28 2.92
C ASP A 26 15.53 -4.08 1.46
N LYS A 27 15.53 -2.81 1.02
CA LYS A 27 15.61 -2.35 -0.36
C LYS A 27 17.02 -1.97 -0.84
N GLU A 28 18.09 -2.59 -0.32
CA GLU A 28 19.32 -2.74 -1.15
C GLU A 28 19.02 -3.52 -2.46
N ARG A 29 17.82 -4.11 -2.58
CA ARG A 29 17.23 -4.74 -3.78
C ARG A 29 16.17 -3.89 -4.53
N GLN A 30 16.27 -2.57 -4.52
CA GLN A 30 15.58 -1.64 -5.46
C GLN A 30 15.93 -1.84 -6.96
N ARG A 31 16.32 -3.05 -7.38
CA ARG A 31 16.80 -3.33 -8.73
C ARG A 31 15.75 -3.86 -9.69
N GLY A 32 14.51 -4.03 -9.26
CA GLY A 32 13.48 -4.59 -10.14
C GLY A 32 12.11 -4.62 -9.49
N LEU A 33 11.43 -3.46 -9.48
CA LEU A 33 10.04 -3.44 -9.89
C LEU A 33 10.10 -3.51 -11.43
N SER A 34 10.03 -4.77 -11.87
CA SER A 34 10.22 -5.50 -13.14
C SER A 34 11.03 -4.99 -14.35
N ASP A 35 11.54 -3.75 -14.43
CA ASP A 35 12.34 -3.30 -15.59
C ASP A 35 13.52 -2.38 -15.24
N GLY A 36 13.75 -2.08 -13.96
CA GLY A 36 14.88 -1.24 -13.52
C GLY A 36 14.78 0.24 -13.91
N ARG A 37 13.59 0.73 -14.24
CA ARG A 37 13.38 2.11 -14.74
C ARG A 37 13.25 3.17 -13.65
N TYR A 38 12.80 2.83 -12.45
CA TYR A 38 12.59 3.77 -11.34
C TYR A 38 13.06 3.16 -10.03
N ARG A 39 13.85 3.90 -9.25
CA ARG A 39 14.16 3.54 -7.87
C ARG A 39 13.31 4.40 -6.96
N ILE A 40 12.61 3.77 -6.03
CA ILE A 40 11.75 4.49 -5.09
C ILE A 40 12.25 4.34 -3.65
N GLU A 41 12.32 5.46 -2.97
CA GLU A 41 12.51 5.58 -1.52
C GLU A 41 11.12 5.64 -0.87
N VAL A 42 10.85 4.77 0.09
CA VAL A 42 9.56 4.76 0.81
C VAL A 42 9.70 5.64 2.04
N ASP A 43 8.91 6.71 2.08
CA ASP A 43 8.86 7.68 3.16
C ASP A 43 8.07 7.14 4.36
N SER A 44 6.91 6.54 4.09
CA SER A 44 6.08 5.98 5.16
C SER A 44 5.08 4.95 4.65
N VAL A 45 4.73 4.01 5.52
CA VAL A 45 3.62 3.08 5.34
C VAL A 45 2.74 3.19 6.57
N LYS A 46 1.46 3.55 6.39
CA LYS A 46 0.53 3.85 7.47
C LYS A 46 -0.85 3.29 7.18
N LEU A 47 -1.65 3.19 8.24
CA LEU A 47 -3.08 2.95 8.16
C LEU A 47 -3.77 4.30 8.40
N GLU A 48 -4.62 4.72 7.49
CA GLU A 48 -5.41 5.95 7.58
C GLU A 48 -6.90 5.59 7.70
N ASP A 49 -7.64 6.37 8.50
CA ASP A 49 -9.08 6.25 8.65
C ASP A 49 -9.79 6.93 7.46
N ARG A 50 -10.83 6.27 6.92
CA ARG A 50 -11.71 6.80 5.88
C ARG A 50 -13.16 6.76 6.34
N ASP A 51 -14.03 7.48 5.64
CA ASP A 51 -15.47 7.49 5.91
C ASP A 51 -16.12 6.10 5.73
N ASP A 52 -15.52 5.25 4.89
CA ASP A 52 -15.99 3.93 4.49
C ASP A 52 -15.14 2.76 5.03
N GLY A 53 -14.09 3.05 5.81
CA GLY A 53 -13.24 2.02 6.37
C GLY A 53 -11.84 2.51 6.75
N LYS A 54 -10.83 1.71 6.44
CA LYS A 54 -9.43 2.11 6.61
C LYS A 54 -8.65 1.78 5.36
N ALA A 55 -7.64 2.57 5.06
CA ALA A 55 -6.73 2.36 3.95
C ALA A 55 -5.30 2.22 4.40
N ILE A 56 -4.56 1.33 3.74
CA ILE A 56 -3.11 1.29 3.77
C ILE A 56 -2.61 2.34 2.80
N VAL A 57 -1.81 3.26 3.32
CA VAL A 57 -1.23 4.37 2.56
C VAL A 57 0.28 4.22 2.53
N VAL A 58 0.84 4.14 1.31
CA VAL A 58 2.27 4.08 1.04
C VAL A 58 2.71 5.40 0.42
N MET A 59 3.59 6.11 1.13
CA MET A 59 4.20 7.35 0.66
C MET A 59 5.62 7.06 0.18
N PHE A 60 5.98 7.55 -0.99
CA PHE A 60 7.29 7.29 -1.58
C PHE A 60 7.76 8.42 -2.50
N ARG A 61 9.07 8.46 -2.77
CA ARG A 61 9.71 9.35 -3.74
C ARG A 61 10.49 8.52 -4.75
N ALA A 62 10.54 8.99 -6.00
CA ALA A 62 11.47 8.44 -6.97
C ALA A 62 12.86 9.09 -6.80
N GLU A 63 13.95 8.32 -6.89
CA GLU A 63 15.33 8.83 -6.75
C GLU A 63 15.66 9.91 -7.79
N GLU A 64 15.15 9.77 -9.02
CA GLU A 64 15.29 10.78 -10.06
C GLU A 64 14.47 12.05 -9.82
N ARG A 65 13.50 12.01 -8.90
CA ARG A 65 12.57 13.09 -8.59
C ARG A 65 12.36 13.24 -7.08
N PRO A 66 13.43 13.54 -6.32
CA PRO A 66 13.37 13.60 -4.85
C PRO A 66 12.50 14.77 -4.34
N GLY A 67 12.16 15.73 -5.20
CA GLY A 67 11.22 16.81 -4.87
C GLY A 67 9.74 16.45 -5.04
N CYS A 68 9.43 15.24 -5.50
CA CYS A 68 8.06 14.77 -5.74
C CYS A 68 7.70 13.70 -4.71
N LEU A 69 6.68 13.97 -3.90
CA LEU A 69 6.08 12.97 -3.02
C LEU A 69 4.91 12.31 -3.73
N PHE A 70 4.92 10.99 -3.81
CA PHE A 70 3.86 10.16 -4.36
C PHE A 70 3.15 9.39 -3.25
N GLY A 71 1.86 9.16 -3.44
CA GLY A 71 1.04 8.38 -2.52
C GLY A 71 0.32 7.28 -3.27
N PHE A 72 0.34 6.07 -2.72
CA PHE A 72 -0.49 4.96 -3.14
C PHE A 72 -1.42 4.61 -1.99
N GLU A 73 -2.70 4.43 -2.27
CA GLU A 73 -3.70 4.01 -1.29
C GLU A 73 -4.41 2.74 -1.74
N MET A 74 -4.66 1.86 -0.80
CA MET A 74 -5.48 0.67 -1.00
C MET A 74 -6.28 0.42 0.27
N ASP A 75 -7.48 -0.14 0.14
CA ASP A 75 -8.25 -0.54 1.30
C ASP A 75 -7.44 -1.51 2.17
N ALA A 76 -7.61 -1.40 3.48
CA ALA A 76 -6.92 -2.24 4.45
C ALA A 76 -7.55 -3.64 4.57
N VAL A 77 -8.64 -3.90 3.85
CA VAL A 77 -9.38 -5.15 3.78
C VAL A 77 -9.84 -5.40 2.36
N GLU A 78 -10.03 -6.67 2.00
CA GLU A 78 -10.67 -7.02 0.73
C GLU A 78 -12.14 -6.58 0.75
N PRO A 79 -12.64 -5.89 -0.31
CA PRO A 79 -14.05 -5.55 -0.40
C PRO A 79 -14.90 -6.82 -0.46
N LEU A 80 -16.05 -6.80 0.21
CA LEU A 80 -17.04 -7.86 0.10
C LEU A 80 -17.49 -7.96 -1.36
N GLU A 81 -17.39 -9.15 -1.97
CA GLU A 81 -18.22 -9.42 -3.15
C GLU A 81 -19.67 -9.33 -2.68
N GLU A 82 -20.42 -8.32 -3.14
CA GLU A 82 -21.74 -7.90 -2.64
C GLU A 82 -22.85 -8.97 -2.65
N ASP A 83 -22.59 -10.20 -3.09
CA ASP A 83 -23.63 -11.21 -3.38
C ASP A 83 -23.62 -12.45 -2.50
N ASN A 84 -22.82 -12.54 -1.42
CA ASN A 84 -22.80 -13.74 -0.58
C ASN A 84 -23.14 -13.46 0.90
N PRO A 85 -24.41 -13.60 1.32
CA PRO A 85 -24.86 -13.31 2.69
C PRO A 85 -24.34 -14.30 3.75
N ASP A 86 -23.63 -15.36 3.35
CA ASP A 86 -22.97 -16.35 4.21
C ASP A 86 -21.43 -16.23 4.23
N ASP A 87 -20.83 -15.31 3.46
CA ASP A 87 -19.37 -15.05 3.54
C ASP A 87 -19.11 -14.09 4.70
N ASP A 88 -19.09 -14.65 5.92
CA ASP A 88 -18.41 -14.03 7.05
C ASP A 88 -16.93 -13.92 6.69
N ARG A 89 -16.58 -12.82 6.01
CA ARG A 89 -15.21 -12.33 5.82
C ARG A 89 -14.29 -13.30 5.09
N ARG A 90 -14.10 -13.11 3.79
CA ARG A 90 -12.76 -13.34 3.17
C ARG A 90 -11.79 -12.24 3.61
N VAL A 91 -11.70 -12.01 4.91
CA VAL A 91 -10.52 -11.37 5.48
C VAL A 91 -9.43 -12.39 5.24
N PHE A 92 -8.38 -12.04 4.48
CA PHE A 92 -7.16 -12.82 4.52
C PHE A 92 -6.83 -13.04 6.00
N SER A 93 -6.96 -14.27 6.47
CA SER A 93 -6.65 -14.61 7.86
C SER A 93 -5.17 -14.38 8.16
N ASP A 94 -4.34 -14.24 7.12
CA ASP A 94 -2.91 -13.96 7.20
C ASP A 94 -2.59 -12.51 6.75
N PRO A 95 -2.15 -11.64 7.67
CA PRO A 95 -1.69 -10.28 7.39
C PRO A 95 -0.58 -10.17 6.33
N ARG A 96 0.21 -11.23 6.14
CA ARG A 96 1.31 -11.27 5.17
C ARG A 96 0.81 -11.52 3.76
N GLU A 97 -0.25 -12.32 3.58
CA GLU A 97 -0.88 -12.52 2.28
C GLU A 97 -1.48 -11.19 1.81
N TRP A 98 -2.18 -10.47 2.70
CA TRP A 98 -2.66 -9.14 2.38
C TRP A 98 -1.54 -8.14 2.09
N GLY A 99 -0.46 -8.17 2.88
CA GLY A 99 0.74 -7.38 2.60
C GLY A 99 1.35 -7.69 1.23
N ALA A 100 1.30 -8.94 0.77
CA ALA A 100 1.76 -9.31 -0.56
C ALA A 100 0.84 -8.75 -1.67
N VAL A 101 -0.48 -8.76 -1.46
CA VAL A 101 -1.46 -8.14 -2.38
C VAL A 101 -1.18 -6.64 -2.53
N VAL A 102 -0.99 -5.93 -1.42
CA VAL A 102 -0.64 -4.48 -1.44
C VAL A 102 0.66 -4.24 -2.22
N LEU A 103 1.68 -5.08 -2.04
CA LEU A 103 2.93 -4.97 -2.80
C LEU A 103 2.73 -5.22 -4.30
N THR A 104 1.94 -6.23 -4.67
CA THR A 104 1.63 -6.52 -6.07
C THR A 104 0.88 -5.38 -6.71
N ASN A 105 -0.17 -4.83 -6.06
CA ASN A 105 -0.91 -3.69 -6.59
C ASN A 105 -0.04 -2.43 -6.70
N LEU A 106 0.87 -2.20 -5.75
CA LEU A 106 1.85 -1.12 -5.86
C LEU A 106 2.79 -1.34 -7.04
N ASP A 107 3.33 -2.55 -7.25
CA ASP A 107 4.20 -2.87 -8.39
C ASP A 107 3.46 -2.74 -9.73
N GLU A 108 2.23 -3.24 -9.79
CA GLU A 108 1.37 -3.11 -10.96
C GLU A 108 1.01 -1.66 -11.25
N THR A 109 0.69 -0.86 -10.24
CA THR A 109 0.43 0.58 -10.41
C THR A 109 1.67 1.26 -10.95
N LEU A 110 2.83 1.05 -10.34
CA LEU A 110 4.11 1.61 -10.79
C LEU A 110 4.51 1.13 -12.20
N SER A 111 4.18 -0.11 -12.56
CA SER A 111 4.48 -0.72 -13.85
C SER A 111 3.47 -0.34 -14.94
N ALA A 112 2.19 -0.20 -14.60
CA ALA A 112 1.11 0.25 -15.48
C ALA A 112 1.28 1.74 -15.81
N ILE A 113 1.87 2.49 -14.88
CA ILE A 113 2.47 3.80 -15.11
C ILE A 113 3.74 3.68 -15.98
N ASN A 114 3.77 2.75 -16.95
CA ASN A 114 4.78 2.59 -18.01
C ASN A 114 4.87 3.80 -18.98
N LEU A 115 4.28 4.94 -18.61
CA LEU A 115 4.44 6.29 -19.17
C LEU A 115 5.06 7.28 -18.15
N GLY A 116 5.62 6.77 -17.05
CA GLY A 116 6.27 7.51 -15.97
C GLY A 116 5.27 8.04 -14.94
N LEU A 117 5.61 7.98 -13.65
CA LEU A 117 4.85 8.77 -12.64
C LEU A 117 4.69 10.17 -13.23
N PRO A 118 3.54 10.84 -13.05
CA PRO A 118 3.20 12.09 -13.74
C PRO A 118 4.44 12.95 -13.99
N GLU A 119 4.80 13.19 -15.27
CA GLU A 119 6.06 13.88 -15.62
C GLU A 119 6.20 15.17 -14.82
N ASP A 120 5.08 15.90 -14.74
CA ASP A 120 4.87 17.01 -13.83
C ASP A 120 4.29 16.52 -12.50
N CYS A 121 5.00 16.82 -11.42
CA CYS A 121 4.55 16.58 -10.06
C CYS A 121 4.36 17.92 -9.33
N ALA A 122 3.36 17.99 -8.45
CA ALA A 122 3.23 19.07 -7.51
C ALA A 122 4.23 18.87 -6.36
N ARG A 123 5.30 19.67 -6.31
CA ARG A 123 6.36 19.56 -5.27
C ARG A 123 5.89 19.89 -3.85
N GLN A 124 4.72 20.52 -3.73
CA GLN A 124 4.13 20.95 -2.45
C GLN A 124 2.89 20.12 -2.08
N ALA A 125 2.59 19.07 -2.84
CA ALA A 125 1.44 18.19 -2.60
C ALA A 125 1.81 16.72 -2.80
N VAL A 126 0.95 15.83 -2.32
CA VAL A 126 1.03 14.40 -2.62
C VAL A 126 0.49 14.17 -4.02
N ASN A 127 1.25 13.45 -4.84
CA ASN A 127 0.87 13.04 -6.18
C ASN A 127 0.34 11.60 -6.08
N TRP A 128 -0.98 11.46 -5.95
CA TRP A 128 -1.63 10.16 -5.81
C TRP A 128 -1.58 9.36 -7.10
N VAL A 129 -1.25 8.09 -6.99
CA VAL A 129 -1.11 7.14 -8.11
C VAL A 129 -2.00 5.93 -7.94
#